data_AF-A0A538DLE6-F1
#
_entry.id   AF-A0A538DLE6-F1
#
_cell.length_a   1.000
_cell.length_b   1.000
_cell.length_c   1.000
_cell.angle_alpha   90.00
_cell.angle_beta   90.00
_cell.angle_gamma   90.00
#
_symmetry.space_group_name_H-M   'P 1'
#
loop_
_entity.id
_entity.type
_entity.pdbx_description
1 polymer ?
#
loop_
_entity_poly.entity_id
_entity_poly.type
_entity_poly.pdbx_seq_one_letter_code
_entity_poly.pdbx_strand_id
1 'polypeptide(L)'
;MEFGSASGSKCLRYDVDQARLVLVAGGERHEISIRAQAHRLVRYMAERNEAGGGPALCTHEELMQAVWADEPMHSREELAKLFWELRKKLEPFGAAQLVENERGRGYRLQTCAPLPVEAPVADAPPSRGTARPSGRLVAIGILVGLGVLVAAIVIATRGHGNGHAAESTAMERTFVDRVENVLEQAQEGRREIAAALAAGFNCSISPHEAGQRIASVADNRQSILGQLGIFATPTQPSDKAVTYLQQALQQSIEADRHYRDAFFEAAQSGAGCPPPQNASFKLAASSNARATSAKRRFVAVFNPLASRFGRQTWAPADF
;
A
#
# COMPACT_ATOMS: atom_id res chain seq x y z
N MET A 1 18.84 -44.52 1.64
CA MET A 1 17.56 -43.79 1.78
C MET A 1 17.92 -42.35 2.06
N GLU A 2 18.05 -41.54 1.01
CA GLU A 2 18.26 -40.09 1.14
C GLU A 2 16.88 -39.41 1.08
N PHE A 3 16.54 -38.69 2.14
CA PHE A 3 15.38 -37.80 2.15
C PHE A 3 15.71 -36.59 1.27
N GLY A 4 15.12 -36.53 0.08
CA GLY A 4 15.18 -35.35 -0.77
C GLY A 4 14.53 -34.16 -0.05
N SER A 5 15.34 -33.16 0.32
CA SER A 5 14.85 -31.86 0.76
C SER A 5 14.00 -31.24 -0.33
N ALA A 6 12.68 -31.14 -0.11
CA ALA A 6 11.84 -30.23 -0.86
C ALA A 6 12.32 -28.81 -0.57
N SER A 7 13.11 -28.24 -1.49
CA SER A 7 13.42 -26.82 -1.50
C SER A 7 12.10 -26.06 -1.59
N GLY A 8 11.62 -25.50 -0.47
CA GLY A 8 10.39 -24.73 -0.43
C GLY A 8 10.44 -23.62 -1.48
N SER A 9 9.56 -23.68 -2.48
CA SER A 9 9.53 -22.72 -3.58
C SER A 9 9.32 -21.31 -3.03
N LYS A 10 10.24 -20.39 -3.33
CA LYS A 10 10.10 -18.97 -2.98
C LYS A 10 9.09 -18.32 -3.90
N CYS A 11 8.25 -17.44 -3.38
CA CYS A 11 7.28 -16.71 -4.18
C CYS A 11 6.88 -15.39 -3.52
N LEU A 12 6.40 -14.44 -4.33
CA LEU A 12 5.89 -13.16 -3.84
C LEU A 12 4.36 -13.22 -3.66
N ARG A 13 3.86 -12.64 -2.57
CA ARG A 13 2.43 -12.41 -2.36
C ARG A 13 2.22 -10.91 -2.15
N TYR A 14 1.28 -10.35 -2.91
CA TYR A 14 0.86 -8.98 -2.74
C TYR A 14 -0.46 -8.96 -1.97
N ASP A 15 -0.49 -8.26 -0.85
CA ASP A 15 -1.70 -8.00 -0.08
C ASP A 15 -2.26 -6.65 -0.53
N VAL A 16 -3.38 -6.68 -1.26
CA VAL A 16 -4.02 -5.47 -1.82
C VAL A 16 -4.62 -4.61 -0.71
N ASP A 17 -5.21 -5.24 0.31
CA ASP A 17 -5.90 -4.55 1.41
C ASP A 17 -4.92 -3.81 2.33
N GLN A 18 -3.73 -4.39 2.51
CA GLN A 18 -2.68 -3.81 3.35
C GLN A 18 -1.65 -3.03 2.53
N ALA A 19 -1.69 -3.11 1.20
CA ALA A 19 -0.67 -2.62 0.28
C ALA A 19 0.74 -3.11 0.68
N ARG A 20 0.92 -4.42 0.88
CA ARG A 20 2.18 -5.02 1.33
C ARG A 20 2.69 -6.05 0.35
N LEU A 21 4.01 -6.06 0.13
CA LEU A 21 4.69 -7.12 -0.60
C LEU A 21 5.33 -8.07 0.40
N VAL A 22 4.97 -9.35 0.35
CA VAL A 22 5.49 -10.38 1.24
C VAL A 22 6.21 -11.44 0.41
N LEU A 23 7.47 -11.71 0.73
CA LEU A 23 8.20 -12.87 0.26
C LEU A 23 7.84 -14.07 1.14
N VAL A 24 7.37 -15.15 0.51
CA VAL A 24 7.14 -16.43 1.17
C VAL A 24 8.26 -17.38 0.78
N ALA A 25 9.03 -17.86 1.76
CA ALA A 25 10.17 -18.75 1.55
C ALA A 25 10.27 -19.75 2.70
N GLY A 26 10.22 -21.06 2.41
CA GLY A 26 10.39 -22.10 3.45
C GLY A 26 9.38 -22.04 4.60
N GLY A 27 8.18 -21.49 4.39
CA GLY A 27 7.17 -21.29 5.45
C GLY A 27 7.30 -19.96 6.20
N GLU A 28 8.41 -19.25 6.04
CA GLU A 28 8.60 -17.90 6.58
C GLU A 28 7.98 -16.83 5.67
N ARG A 29 7.60 -15.71 6.28
CA ARG A 29 7.05 -14.54 5.60
C ARG A 29 7.91 -13.33 5.92
N HIS A 30 8.52 -12.77 4.88
CA HIS A 30 9.37 -11.59 4.97
C HIS A 30 8.69 -10.43 4.25
N GLU A 31 8.37 -9.36 4.97
CA GLU A 31 7.84 -8.15 4.34
C GLU A 31 8.95 -7.40 3.60
N ILE A 32 8.65 -7.00 2.37
CA ILE A 32 9.57 -6.27 1.50
C ILE A 32 9.03 -4.85 1.37
N SER A 33 9.70 -3.90 2.04
CA SER A 33 9.40 -2.48 1.93
C SER A 33 9.82 -1.95 0.55
N ILE A 34 8.83 -1.46 -0.22
CA ILE A 34 8.99 -0.93 -1.58
C ILE A 34 8.29 0.43 -1.72
N ARG A 35 8.68 1.23 -2.71
CA ARG A 35 8.05 2.54 -2.99
C ARG A 35 6.68 2.40 -3.67
N ALA A 36 5.86 3.44 -3.64
CA ALA A 36 4.50 3.44 -4.19
C ALA A 36 4.41 3.03 -5.68
N GLN A 37 5.33 3.52 -6.53
CA GLN A 37 5.40 3.11 -7.94
C GLN A 37 5.65 1.60 -8.08
N ALA A 38 6.49 1.03 -7.22
CA ALA A 38 6.73 -0.41 -7.17
C ALA A 38 5.50 -1.17 -6.62
N HIS A 39 4.73 -0.61 -5.69
CA HIS A 39 3.43 -1.17 -5.28
C HIS A 39 2.45 -1.23 -6.45
N ARG A 40 2.32 -0.14 -7.23
CA ARG A 40 1.44 -0.11 -8.42
C ARG A 40 1.85 -1.18 -9.44
N LEU A 41 3.15 -1.27 -9.70
CA LEU A 41 3.75 -2.27 -10.58
C LEU A 41 3.44 -3.71 -10.11
N VAL A 42 3.76 -4.02 -8.86
CA VAL A 42 3.62 -5.36 -8.30
C VAL A 42 2.16 -5.78 -8.21
N ARG A 43 1.26 -4.85 -7.82
CA ARG A 43 -0.18 -5.07 -7.83
C ARG A 43 -0.67 -5.48 -9.22
N TYR A 44 -0.34 -4.69 -10.23
CA TYR A 44 -0.75 -4.96 -11.61
C TYR A 44 -0.25 -6.33 -12.09
N MET A 45 1.01 -6.67 -11.83
CA MET A 45 1.56 -7.98 -12.21
C MET A 45 0.91 -9.14 -11.44
N ALA A 46 0.59 -8.95 -10.16
CA ALA A 46 -0.11 -9.95 -9.36
C ALA A 46 -1.54 -10.22 -9.89
N GLU A 47 -2.29 -9.16 -10.20
CA GLU A 47 -3.62 -9.26 -10.81
C GLU A 47 -3.57 -9.96 -12.19
N ARG A 48 -2.56 -9.65 -13.00
CA ARG A 48 -2.34 -10.33 -14.30
C ARG A 48 -2.00 -11.80 -14.12
N ASN A 49 -1.25 -12.15 -13.08
CA ASN A 49 -0.93 -13.54 -12.78
C ASN A 49 -2.15 -14.32 -12.30
N GLU A 50 -2.98 -13.72 -11.46
CA GLU A 50 -4.22 -14.33 -10.97
C GLU A 50 -5.19 -14.58 -12.13
N ALA A 51 -5.39 -13.59 -13.00
CA ALA A 51 -6.23 -13.73 -14.20
C ALA A 51 -5.70 -14.79 -15.18
N GLY A 52 -4.37 -14.94 -15.26
CA GLY A 52 -3.71 -15.88 -16.17
C GLY A 52 -3.41 -17.27 -15.57
N GLY A 53 -3.68 -17.50 -14.29
CA GLY A 53 -3.35 -18.74 -13.58
C GLY A 53 -1.84 -18.99 -13.38
N GLY A 54 -0.98 -17.97 -13.50
CA GLY A 54 0.47 -18.09 -13.35
C GLY A 54 1.25 -16.85 -13.82
N PRO A 55 2.60 -16.84 -13.72
CA PRO A 55 3.43 -15.69 -14.05
C PRO A 55 3.26 -15.20 -15.49
N ALA A 56 2.50 -14.12 -15.67
CA ALA A 56 2.23 -13.50 -16.95
C ALA A 56 3.38 -12.58 -17.36
N LEU A 57 3.64 -12.51 -18.68
CA LEU A 57 4.51 -11.48 -19.24
C LEU A 57 3.72 -10.18 -19.30
N CYS A 58 4.17 -9.17 -18.56
CA CYS A 58 3.68 -7.80 -18.66
C CYS A 58 4.66 -7.00 -19.52
N THR A 59 4.17 -6.41 -20.61
CA THR A 59 4.97 -5.63 -21.55
C THR A 59 5.43 -4.31 -20.93
N HIS A 60 6.49 -3.72 -21.49
CA HIS A 60 6.97 -2.40 -21.03
C HIS A 60 5.86 -1.34 -21.08
N GLU A 61 5.03 -1.35 -22.14
CA GLU A 61 3.94 -0.39 -22.32
C GLU A 61 2.84 -0.57 -21.27
N GLU A 62 2.38 -1.80 -21.06
CA GLU A 62 1.41 -2.13 -20.01
C GLU A 62 1.92 -1.71 -18.62
N LEU A 63 3.20 -1.98 -18.33
CA LEU A 63 3.80 -1.62 -17.04
C LEU A 63 4.00 -0.12 -16.89
N MET A 64 4.36 0.59 -17.95
CA MET A 64 4.44 2.05 -17.92
C MET A 64 3.06 2.65 -17.65
N GLN A 65 2.02 2.20 -18.36
CA GLN A 65 0.65 2.65 -18.14
C GLN A 65 0.15 2.31 -16.72
N ALA A 66 0.47 1.12 -16.20
CA ALA A 66 0.04 0.71 -14.87
C ALA A 66 0.68 1.53 -13.74
N VAL A 67 1.94 1.97 -13.93
CA VAL A 67 2.69 2.70 -12.90
C VAL A 67 2.45 4.20 -12.94
N TRP A 68 2.32 4.77 -14.15
CA TRP A 68 2.27 6.21 -14.37
C TRP A 68 0.99 6.71 -15.05
N ALA A 69 0.09 5.81 -15.46
CA ALA A 69 -1.16 6.16 -16.14
C ALA A 69 -0.93 7.16 -17.30
N ASP A 70 -1.63 8.30 -17.28
CA ASP A 70 -1.56 9.33 -18.31
C ASP A 70 -0.46 10.38 -18.04
N GLU A 71 0.43 10.15 -17.07
CA GLU A 71 1.55 11.06 -16.79
C GLU A 71 2.53 11.05 -17.99
N PRO A 72 2.74 12.20 -18.66
CA PRO A 72 3.60 12.24 -19.82
C PRO A 72 5.09 12.16 -19.42
N MET A 73 5.92 11.64 -20.32
CA MET A 73 7.40 11.65 -20.26
C MET A 73 8.10 10.60 -19.38
N HIS A 74 7.45 9.48 -19.03
CA HIS A 74 8.15 8.36 -18.37
C HIS A 74 8.88 7.46 -19.35
N SER A 75 10.09 7.02 -18.98
CA SER A 75 10.96 6.24 -19.85
C SER A 75 11.07 4.76 -19.44
N ARG A 76 11.46 3.91 -20.40
CA ARG A 76 11.78 2.50 -20.12
C ARG A 76 12.93 2.35 -19.12
N GLU A 77 13.80 3.36 -18.99
CA GLU A 77 14.91 3.35 -18.04
C GLU A 77 14.41 3.57 -16.62
N GLU A 78 13.40 4.44 -16.43
CA GLU A 78 12.75 4.62 -15.13
C GLU A 78 12.03 3.33 -14.69
N LEU A 79 11.38 2.64 -15.63
CA LEU A 79 10.80 1.32 -15.39
C LEU A 79 11.88 0.28 -15.03
N ALA A 80 12.99 0.26 -15.76
CA ALA A 80 14.11 -0.62 -15.45
C ALA A 80 14.69 -0.33 -14.06
N LYS A 81 14.75 0.94 -13.64
CA LYS A 81 15.19 1.35 -12.30
C LYS A 81 14.25 0.82 -11.21
N LEU A 82 12.94 0.87 -11.40
CA LEU A 82 11.96 0.29 -10.46
C LEU A 82 12.20 -1.21 -10.25
N PHE A 83 12.38 -1.97 -11.32
CA PHE A 83 12.68 -3.40 -11.23
C PHE A 83 14.05 -3.69 -10.64
N TRP A 84 15.05 -2.86 -10.93
CA TRP A 84 16.38 -2.99 -10.34
C TRP A 84 16.33 -2.79 -8.81
N GLU A 85 15.63 -1.76 -8.33
CA GLU A 85 15.44 -1.53 -6.88
C GLU A 85 14.68 -2.67 -6.22
N LEU A 86 13.61 -3.18 -6.86
CA LEU A 86 12.87 -4.33 -6.37
C LEU A 86 13.78 -5.56 -6.24
N ARG A 87 14.57 -5.87 -7.27
CA ARG A 87 15.54 -6.98 -7.22
C ARG A 87 16.56 -6.78 -6.11
N LYS A 88 17.09 -5.57 -5.94
CA LYS A 88 18.02 -5.23 -4.87
C LYS A 88 17.45 -5.48 -3.47
N LYS A 89 16.15 -5.20 -3.26
CA LYS A 89 15.46 -5.52 -2.00
C LYS A 89 15.27 -7.02 -1.77
N LEU A 90 15.22 -7.82 -2.85
CA LEU A 90 15.07 -9.28 -2.80
C LEU A 90 16.41 -10.04 -2.73
N GLU A 91 17.54 -9.41 -3.06
CA GLU A 91 18.87 -10.00 -3.01
C GLU A 91 19.26 -10.60 -1.64
N PRO A 92 19.03 -9.92 -0.49
CA PRO A 92 19.36 -10.47 0.83
C PRO A 92 18.67 -11.80 1.13
N PHE A 93 17.55 -12.07 0.47
CA PHE A 93 16.76 -13.29 0.64
C PHE A 93 17.04 -14.33 -0.45
N GLY A 94 17.99 -14.08 -1.36
CA GLY A 94 18.25 -14.91 -2.54
C GLY A 94 16.98 -15.12 -3.37
N ALA A 95 16.23 -14.04 -3.59
CA ALA A 95 14.92 -14.03 -4.26
C ALA A 95 14.84 -13.06 -5.45
N ALA A 96 15.97 -12.49 -5.89
CA ALA A 96 16.01 -11.57 -7.02
C ALA A 96 15.53 -12.20 -8.34
N GLN A 97 15.65 -13.53 -8.47
CA GLN A 97 15.17 -14.33 -9.59
C GLN A 97 13.64 -14.37 -9.71
N LEU A 98 12.88 -13.99 -8.68
CA LEU A 98 11.42 -13.90 -8.75
C LEU A 98 10.94 -12.76 -9.68
N VAL A 99 11.87 -11.91 -10.12
CA VAL A 99 11.63 -10.83 -11.08
C VAL A 99 12.45 -11.11 -12.33
N GLU A 100 11.80 -11.56 -13.39
CA GLU A 100 12.47 -11.95 -14.65
C GLU A 100 12.34 -10.83 -15.70
N ASN A 101 13.42 -10.59 -16.44
CA ASN A 101 13.44 -9.66 -17.57
C ASN A 101 13.39 -10.45 -18.88
N GLU A 102 12.35 -10.21 -19.66
CA GLU A 102 12.17 -10.76 -21.00
C GLU A 102 12.64 -9.70 -21.99
N ARG A 103 13.90 -9.84 -22.42
CA ARG A 103 14.65 -8.81 -23.17
C ARG A 103 13.81 -8.20 -24.30
N GLY A 104 13.66 -6.88 -24.26
CA GLY A 104 12.94 -6.10 -25.27
C GLY A 104 11.42 -6.24 -25.22
N ARG A 105 10.86 -7.12 -24.37
CA ARG A 105 9.42 -7.39 -24.29
C ARG A 105 8.81 -6.85 -23.01
N GLY A 106 9.38 -7.19 -21.85
CA GLY A 106 8.85 -6.74 -20.56
C GLY A 106 9.37 -7.58 -19.40
N TYR A 107 8.52 -7.81 -18.41
CA TYR A 107 8.90 -8.48 -17.16
C TYR A 107 7.88 -9.54 -16.76
N ARG A 108 8.34 -10.55 -16.02
CA ARG A 108 7.50 -11.50 -15.29
C ARG A 108 7.78 -11.41 -13.81
N LEU A 109 6.74 -11.55 -13.01
CA LEU A 109 6.83 -11.61 -11.56
C LEU A 109 6.35 -12.99 -11.10
N GLN A 110 7.18 -13.72 -10.36
CA GLN A 110 6.79 -14.99 -9.76
C GLN A 110 6.01 -14.73 -8.48
N THR A 111 4.69 -14.82 -8.57
CA THR A 111 3.80 -14.77 -7.41
C THR A 111 3.49 -16.17 -6.90
N CYS A 112 3.09 -16.26 -5.64
CA CYS A 112 2.62 -17.53 -5.09
C CYS A 112 1.42 -18.01 -5.89
N ALA A 113 1.33 -19.32 -6.11
CA ALA A 113 0.16 -19.90 -6.76
C ALA A 113 -1.10 -19.43 -6.03
N PRO A 114 -2.16 -19.06 -6.76
CA PRO A 114 -3.46 -18.86 -6.15
C PRO A 114 -3.79 -20.12 -5.36
N LEU A 115 -4.28 -19.97 -4.13
CA LEU A 115 -4.85 -21.12 -3.45
C LEU A 115 -5.92 -21.70 -4.39
N PRO A 116 -5.98 -23.03 -4.59
CA PRO A 116 -7.02 -23.61 -5.42
C PRO A 116 -8.36 -23.11 -4.87
N VAL A 117 -9.07 -22.33 -5.68
CA VAL A 117 -10.50 -22.09 -5.44
C VAL A 117 -11.10 -23.48 -5.54
N GLU A 118 -11.60 -24.03 -4.42
CA GLU A 118 -12.39 -25.26 -4.47
C GLU A 118 -13.45 -25.05 -5.54
N ALA A 119 -13.32 -25.81 -6.63
CA ALA A 119 -14.33 -25.81 -7.68
C ALA A 119 -15.68 -26.10 -6.99
N PRO A 120 -16.78 -25.45 -7.40
CA PRO A 120 -18.09 -25.84 -6.91
C PRO A 120 -18.23 -27.32 -7.18
N VAL A 121 -18.39 -28.11 -6.12
CA VAL A 121 -18.70 -29.53 -6.25
C VAL A 121 -19.97 -29.60 -7.09
N ALA A 122 -19.83 -29.99 -8.35
CA ALA A 122 -20.97 -30.19 -9.22
C ALA A 122 -21.84 -31.25 -8.55
N ASP A 123 -23.06 -30.86 -8.17
CA ASP A 123 -24.04 -31.73 -7.53
C ASP A 123 -24.14 -33.02 -8.33
N ALA A 124 -23.73 -34.12 -7.69
CA ALA A 124 -24.01 -35.45 -8.18
C ALA A 124 -25.53 -35.61 -8.29
N PRO A 125 -26.07 -36.12 -9.41
CA PRO A 125 -27.51 -36.27 -9.57
C PRO A 125 -28.07 -37.29 -8.55
N PRO A 126 -29.21 -37.02 -7.90
CA PRO A 126 -29.78 -37.96 -6.95
C PRO A 126 -30.37 -39.18 -7.67
N SER A 127 -29.89 -40.35 -7.27
CA SER A 127 -30.45 -41.66 -7.57
C SER A 127 -31.89 -41.74 -7.06
N ARG A 128 -32.87 -41.80 -7.97
CA ARG A 128 -34.29 -41.99 -7.65
C ARG A 128 -34.56 -43.45 -7.27
N GLY A 129 -34.57 -43.73 -5.97
CA GLY A 129 -35.16 -44.93 -5.39
C GLY A 129 -36.70 -44.81 -5.33
N THR A 130 -37.37 -45.83 -5.84
CA THR A 130 -38.82 -46.03 -5.86
C THR A 130 -39.37 -46.39 -4.47
N ALA A 131 -40.42 -45.70 -4.00
CA ALA A 131 -41.51 -46.30 -3.21
C ALA A 131 -42.68 -45.31 -3.03
N ARG A 132 -43.89 -45.88 -2.98
CA ARG A 132 -45.21 -45.28 -3.20
C ARG A 132 -45.99 -45.21 -1.84
N PRO A 133 -47.30 -44.89 -1.76
CA PRO A 133 -47.80 -43.71 -1.03
C PRO A 133 -48.86 -44.01 0.07
N SER A 134 -49.18 -43.03 0.89
CA SER A 134 -50.50 -42.77 1.54
C SER A 134 -50.30 -41.64 2.53
N GLY A 135 -51.02 -40.52 2.58
CA GLY A 135 -52.40 -40.25 2.21
C GLY A 135 -53.09 -39.68 3.44
N ARG A 136 -53.31 -38.35 3.50
CA ARG A 136 -54.56 -37.67 3.93
C ARG A 136 -54.35 -36.18 4.17
N LEU A 137 -55.35 -35.45 3.66
CA LEU A 137 -55.66 -34.03 3.72
C LEU A 137 -55.76 -33.49 5.16
N VAL A 138 -55.55 -32.18 5.35
CA VAL A 138 -56.50 -31.21 5.93
C VAL A 138 -55.99 -29.79 5.62
N ALA A 139 -56.95 -28.88 5.46
CA ALA A 139 -56.85 -27.60 4.80
C ALA A 139 -56.93 -26.41 5.78
N ILE A 140 -56.55 -25.23 5.25
CA ILE A 140 -56.99 -23.87 5.59
C ILE A 140 -56.44 -23.22 6.87
N GLY A 141 -55.95 -21.99 6.71
CA GLY A 141 -55.99 -20.97 7.77
C GLY A 141 -54.91 -19.90 7.68
N ILE A 142 -55.16 -18.85 6.91
CA ILE A 142 -54.31 -17.65 6.73
C ILE A 142 -54.37 -16.77 7.99
N LEU A 143 -53.25 -16.18 8.42
CA LEU A 143 -53.03 -14.71 8.58
C LEU A 143 -51.91 -14.37 9.58
N VAL A 144 -50.92 -13.64 9.04
CA VAL A 144 -50.18 -12.50 9.62
C VAL A 144 -49.42 -12.72 10.92
N GLY A 145 -48.09 -12.55 10.83
CA GLY A 145 -47.26 -12.16 11.96
C GLY A 145 -45.92 -12.90 12.00
N LEU A 146 -44.83 -12.13 11.92
CA LEU A 146 -43.52 -12.35 12.54
C LEU A 146 -43.18 -13.80 12.98
N GLY A 147 -42.23 -14.43 12.28
CA GLY A 147 -41.62 -15.69 12.69
C GLY A 147 -40.24 -15.81 12.05
N VAL A 148 -39.17 -15.40 12.75
CA VAL A 148 -38.35 -16.28 13.61
C VAL A 148 -37.65 -17.36 12.78
N LEU A 149 -36.45 -17.02 12.27
CA LEU A 149 -35.46 -18.06 12.02
C LEU A 149 -34.77 -18.34 13.36
N VAL A 150 -35.06 -19.53 13.89
CA VAL A 150 -34.47 -20.10 15.09
C VAL A 150 -32.97 -20.28 14.85
N ALA A 151 -32.17 -19.33 15.31
CA ALA A 151 -30.79 -19.60 15.68
C ALA A 151 -30.79 -19.98 17.16
N ALA A 152 -30.55 -21.26 17.44
CA ALA A 152 -30.32 -21.75 18.78
C ALA A 152 -29.05 -21.11 19.35
N ILE A 153 -29.20 -19.98 20.04
CA ILE A 153 -28.17 -19.42 20.90
C ILE A 153 -28.58 -19.74 22.33
N VAL A 154 -27.82 -20.62 22.97
CA VAL A 154 -27.86 -20.85 24.41
C VAL A 154 -27.56 -19.51 25.08
N ILE A 155 -28.59 -18.82 25.57
CA ILE A 155 -28.43 -17.62 26.40
C ILE A 155 -27.97 -18.10 27.77
N ALA A 156 -26.65 -18.24 27.92
CA ALA A 156 -26.00 -18.09 29.20
C ALA A 156 -25.91 -16.59 29.49
N THR A 157 -26.78 -16.10 30.37
CA THR A 157 -26.72 -14.76 30.95
C THR A 157 -25.44 -14.61 31.77
N ARG A 158 -24.32 -14.20 31.13
CA ARG A 158 -23.11 -13.74 31.83
C ARG A 158 -22.20 -12.91 30.91
N GLY A 159 -22.18 -11.59 31.11
CA GLY A 159 -21.04 -10.71 30.76
C GLY A 159 -21.03 -10.03 29.38
N HIS A 160 -22.05 -9.22 29.04
CA HIS A 160 -22.14 -8.49 27.75
C HIS A 160 -21.29 -7.19 27.64
N GLY A 161 -20.21 -7.05 28.42
CA GLY A 161 -19.35 -5.85 28.39
C GLY A 161 -18.02 -5.99 27.66
N ASN A 162 -17.50 -7.22 27.52
CA ASN A 162 -16.09 -7.42 27.13
C ASN A 162 -15.86 -7.65 25.62
N GLY A 163 -16.89 -8.04 24.85
CA GLY A 163 -16.75 -8.31 23.42
C GLY A 163 -16.50 -7.06 22.57
N HIS A 164 -17.32 -6.03 22.72
CA HIS A 164 -17.19 -4.79 21.96
C HIS A 164 -15.93 -3.99 22.33
N ALA A 165 -15.50 -4.04 23.58
CA ALA A 165 -14.25 -3.39 24.01
C ALA A 165 -13.01 -4.05 23.38
N ALA A 166 -13.01 -5.39 23.30
CA ALA A 166 -11.92 -6.14 22.67
C ALA A 166 -11.85 -5.89 21.15
N GLU A 167 -13.01 -5.85 20.48
CA GLU A 167 -13.13 -5.57 19.05
C GLU A 167 -12.67 -4.14 18.70
N SER A 168 -13.12 -3.14 19.46
CA SER A 168 -12.70 -1.74 19.31
C SER A 168 -11.18 -1.57 19.50
N THR A 169 -10.60 -2.27 20.49
CA THR A 169 -9.15 -2.28 20.73
C THR A 169 -8.37 -2.89 19.57
N ALA A 170 -8.88 -3.96 18.96
CA ALA A 170 -8.26 -4.60 17.80
C ALA A 170 -8.31 -3.72 16.54
N MET A 171 -9.45 -3.04 16.30
CA MET A 171 -9.58 -2.07 15.22
C MET A 171 -8.65 -0.87 15.42
N GLU A 172 -8.54 -0.36 16.65
CA GLU A 172 -7.65 0.77 16.96
C GLU A 172 -6.16 0.39 16.79
N ARG A 173 -5.76 -0.83 17.15
CA ARG A 173 -4.42 -1.35 16.83
C ARG A 173 -4.17 -1.40 15.32
N THR A 174 -5.12 -1.96 14.57
CA THR A 174 -5.02 -2.04 13.09
C THR A 174 -4.90 -0.66 12.46
N PHE A 175 -5.66 0.32 12.98
CA PHE A 175 -5.56 1.71 12.58
C PHE A 175 -4.15 2.27 12.82
N VAL A 176 -3.60 2.08 14.02
CA VAL A 176 -2.25 2.55 14.36
C VAL A 176 -1.22 1.93 13.42
N ASP A 177 -1.27 0.61 13.20
CA ASP A 177 -0.32 -0.11 12.33
C ASP A 177 -0.35 0.43 10.88
N ARG A 178 -1.55 0.75 10.35
CA ARG A 178 -1.68 1.35 9.02
C ARG A 178 -1.09 2.75 8.95
N VAL A 179 -1.28 3.56 9.98
CA VAL A 179 -0.72 4.91 10.03
C VAL A 179 0.81 4.84 10.16
N GLU A 180 1.36 3.89 10.93
CA GLU A 180 2.81 3.68 11.00
C GLU A 180 3.43 3.38 9.63
N ASN A 181 2.81 2.47 8.86
CA ASN A 181 3.28 2.17 7.50
C ASN A 181 3.31 3.43 6.60
N VAL A 182 2.31 4.31 6.75
CA VAL A 182 2.28 5.59 6.04
C VAL A 182 3.42 6.52 6.50
N LEU A 183 3.70 6.58 7.80
CA LEU A 183 4.76 7.42 8.35
C LEU A 183 6.16 6.94 7.96
N GLU A 184 6.38 5.63 7.88
CA GLU A 184 7.62 5.04 7.38
C GLU A 184 7.88 5.43 5.91
N GLN A 185 6.84 5.33 5.07
CA GLN A 185 6.92 5.78 3.67
C GLN A 185 7.20 7.29 3.58
N ALA A 186 6.55 8.10 4.42
CA ALA A 186 6.75 9.53 4.45
C ALA A 186 8.16 9.92 4.95
N GLN A 187 8.73 9.15 5.87
CA GLN A 187 10.12 9.32 6.33
C GLN A 187 11.12 9.05 5.21
N GLU A 188 10.93 8.00 4.43
CA GLU A 188 11.80 7.73 3.27
C GLU A 188 11.72 8.87 2.25
N GLY A 189 10.49 9.31 1.91
CA GLY A 189 10.29 10.46 1.03
C GLY A 189 10.97 11.73 1.56
N ARG A 190 10.95 11.96 2.88
CA ARG A 190 11.67 13.08 3.49
C ARG A 190 13.18 12.99 3.31
N ARG A 191 13.77 11.81 3.47
CA ARG A 191 15.21 11.58 3.24
C ARG A 191 15.57 11.83 1.79
N GLU A 192 14.75 11.37 0.85
CA GLU A 192 14.94 11.59 -0.58
C GLU A 192 14.89 13.09 -0.94
N ILE A 193 13.92 13.84 -0.40
CA ILE A 193 13.85 15.31 -0.58
C ILE A 193 15.11 15.99 -0.05
N ALA A 194 15.54 15.65 1.17
CA ALA A 194 16.73 16.24 1.77
C ALA A 194 17.99 15.95 0.93
N ALA A 195 18.12 14.72 0.43
CA ALA A 195 19.22 14.32 -0.44
C ALA A 195 19.17 15.04 -1.80
N ALA A 196 18.00 15.16 -2.43
CA ALA A 196 17.84 15.85 -3.71
C ALA A 196 18.13 17.35 -3.59
N LEU A 197 17.65 18.00 -2.51
CA LEU A 197 17.95 19.40 -2.21
C LEU A 197 19.46 19.60 -2.02
N ALA A 198 20.08 18.80 -1.16
CA ALA A 198 21.52 18.89 -0.91
C ALA A 198 22.33 18.66 -2.19
N ALA A 199 21.98 17.65 -2.98
CA ALA A 199 22.67 17.33 -4.23
C ALA A 199 22.52 18.42 -5.30
N GLY A 200 21.32 19.01 -5.42
CA GLY A 200 21.05 20.11 -6.34
C GLY A 200 21.76 21.40 -5.96
N PHE A 201 21.81 21.74 -4.66
CA PHE A 201 22.55 22.91 -4.17
C PHE A 201 24.07 22.71 -4.21
N ASN A 202 24.56 21.49 -3.99
CA ASN A 202 26.00 21.17 -4.08
C ASN A 202 26.47 20.85 -5.51
N CYS A 203 25.61 21.02 -6.52
CA CYS A 203 25.95 20.79 -7.93
C CYS A 203 26.34 19.35 -8.28
N SER A 204 26.04 18.37 -7.41
CA SER A 204 26.35 16.97 -7.67
C SER A 204 25.33 16.31 -8.61
N ILE A 205 24.18 16.96 -8.83
CA ILE A 205 23.19 16.63 -9.87
C ILE A 205 22.70 17.92 -10.52
N SER A 206 22.13 17.82 -11.73
CA SER A 206 21.57 18.98 -12.41
C SER A 206 20.32 19.49 -11.67
N PRO A 207 19.98 20.80 -11.79
CA PRO A 207 18.71 21.31 -11.27
C PRO A 207 17.50 20.53 -11.81
N HIS A 208 17.51 20.17 -13.10
CA HIS A 208 16.44 19.36 -13.68
C HIS A 208 16.28 18.00 -12.98
N GLU A 209 17.39 17.30 -12.75
CA GLU A 209 17.37 16.01 -12.04
C GLU A 209 16.92 16.15 -10.58
N ALA A 210 17.37 17.19 -9.87
CA ALA A 210 16.90 17.49 -8.52
C ALA A 210 15.37 17.71 -8.50
N GLY A 211 14.86 18.49 -9.46
CA GLY A 211 13.43 18.70 -9.66
C GLY A 211 12.66 17.40 -9.90
N GLN A 212 13.14 16.52 -10.77
CA GLN A 212 12.52 15.23 -11.06
C GLN A 212 12.44 14.31 -9.83
N ARG A 213 13.53 14.22 -9.05
CA ARG A 213 13.54 13.42 -7.80
C ARG A 213 12.50 13.94 -6.80
N ILE A 214 12.43 15.27 -6.64
CA ILE A 214 11.45 15.91 -5.77
C ILE A 214 10.02 15.70 -6.26
N ALA A 215 9.79 15.77 -7.57
CA ALA A 215 8.49 15.47 -8.18
C ALA A 215 8.01 14.06 -7.82
N SER A 216 8.89 13.06 -7.95
CA SER A 216 8.56 11.67 -7.62
C SER A 216 8.13 11.49 -6.15
N VAL A 217 8.72 12.25 -5.22
CA VAL A 217 8.28 12.22 -3.80
C VAL A 217 6.91 12.88 -3.63
N ALA A 218 6.66 14.01 -4.31
CA ALA A 218 5.37 14.68 -4.27
C ALA A 218 4.23 13.76 -4.76
N ASP A 219 4.47 13.02 -5.84
CA ASP A 219 3.50 12.07 -6.41
C ASP A 219 3.27 10.86 -5.50
N ASN A 220 4.33 10.38 -4.84
CA ASN A 220 4.21 9.36 -3.79
C ASN A 220 3.30 9.86 -2.65
N ARG A 221 3.56 11.06 -2.13
CA ARG A 221 2.73 11.66 -1.06
C ARG A 221 1.28 11.88 -1.49
N GLN A 222 1.03 12.23 -2.76
CA GLN A 222 -0.32 12.34 -3.31
C GLN A 222 -1.04 10.99 -3.33
N SER A 223 -0.34 9.90 -3.68
CA SER A 223 -0.87 8.53 -3.60
C SER A 223 -1.21 8.14 -2.16
N ILE A 224 -0.32 8.41 -1.21
CA ILE A 224 -0.54 8.16 0.22
C ILE A 224 -1.79 8.93 0.70
N LEU A 225 -1.91 10.21 0.33
CA LEU A 225 -3.06 11.03 0.69
C LEU A 225 -4.38 10.42 0.19
N GLY A 226 -4.39 9.88 -1.03
CA GLY A 226 -5.55 9.18 -1.58
C GLY A 226 -5.92 7.92 -0.78
N GLN A 227 -4.92 7.14 -0.35
CA GLN A 227 -5.14 5.94 0.46
C GLN A 227 -5.71 6.27 1.85
N LEU A 228 -5.22 7.34 2.48
CA LEU A 228 -5.71 7.79 3.78
C LEU A 228 -7.19 8.20 3.77
N GLY A 229 -7.73 8.64 2.64
CA GLY A 229 -9.13 9.03 2.50
C GLY A 229 -10.13 7.88 2.70
N ILE A 230 -9.65 6.63 2.71
CA ILE A 230 -10.48 5.42 2.78
C ILE A 230 -10.34 4.74 4.17
N PHE A 231 -9.52 5.30 5.07
CA PHE A 231 -9.23 4.66 6.35
C PHE A 231 -10.46 4.64 7.26
N ALA A 232 -10.81 3.45 7.77
CA ALA A 232 -11.79 3.32 8.84
C ALA A 232 -11.18 3.85 10.15
N THR A 233 -11.86 4.80 10.80
CA THR A 233 -11.42 5.42 12.04
C THR A 233 -12.34 4.99 13.18
N PRO A 234 -11.90 4.07 14.07
CA PRO A 234 -12.78 3.46 15.08
C PRO A 234 -13.13 4.40 16.24
N THR A 235 -12.36 5.46 16.45
CA THR A 235 -12.52 6.40 17.56
C THR A 235 -12.35 7.85 17.09
N GLN A 236 -12.88 8.80 17.86
CA GLN A 236 -12.71 10.24 17.57
C GLN A 236 -11.23 10.68 17.57
N PRO A 237 -10.34 10.19 18.46
CA PRO A 237 -8.90 10.43 18.34
C PRO A 237 -8.30 9.93 17.01
N SER A 238 -8.68 8.74 16.54
CA SER A 238 -8.23 8.21 15.25
C SER A 238 -8.67 9.10 14.08
N ASP A 239 -9.92 9.58 14.09
CA ASP A 239 -10.45 10.50 13.09
C ASP A 239 -9.68 11.83 13.04
N LYS A 240 -9.41 12.43 14.22
CA LYS A 240 -8.57 13.63 14.32
C LYS A 240 -7.14 13.39 13.82
N ALA A 241 -6.56 12.23 14.12
CA ALA A 241 -5.23 11.87 13.64
C ALA A 241 -5.20 11.80 12.11
N VAL A 242 -6.17 11.14 11.46
CA VAL A 242 -6.25 11.10 9.99
C VAL A 242 -6.41 12.51 9.41
N THR A 243 -7.30 13.32 9.96
CA THR A 243 -7.51 14.70 9.50
C THR A 243 -6.21 15.51 9.54
N TYR A 244 -5.46 15.47 10.65
CA TYR A 244 -4.20 16.20 10.75
C TYR A 244 -3.10 15.61 9.88
N LEU A 245 -3.08 14.29 9.67
CA LEU A 245 -2.14 13.65 8.75
C LEU A 245 -2.40 14.06 7.30
N GLN A 246 -3.67 14.08 6.87
CA GLN A 246 -4.06 14.56 5.55
C GLN A 246 -3.65 16.02 5.35
N GLN A 247 -3.89 16.90 6.32
CA GLN A 247 -3.43 18.29 6.27
C GLN A 247 -1.89 18.37 6.18
N ALA A 248 -1.16 17.56 6.95
CA ALA A 248 0.29 17.54 6.92
C ALA A 248 0.84 17.10 5.56
N LEU A 249 0.22 16.07 4.94
CA LEU A 249 0.61 15.59 3.62
C LEU A 249 0.27 16.59 2.52
N GLN A 250 -0.92 17.21 2.54
CA GLN A 250 -1.29 18.25 1.58
C GLN A 250 -0.28 19.41 1.58
N GLN A 251 0.09 19.90 2.76
CA GLN A 251 1.08 20.98 2.88
C GLN A 251 2.50 20.52 2.50
N SER A 252 2.83 19.25 2.75
CA SER A 252 4.13 18.69 2.34
C SER A 252 4.21 18.57 0.81
N ILE A 253 3.14 18.12 0.15
CA ILE A 253 3.04 18.06 -1.32
C ILE A 253 3.18 19.46 -1.92
N GLU A 254 2.53 20.47 -1.35
CA GLU A 254 2.67 21.87 -1.78
C GLU A 254 4.13 22.35 -1.67
N ALA A 255 4.80 22.05 -0.55
CA ALA A 255 6.22 22.38 -0.37
C ALA A 255 7.12 21.67 -1.39
N ASP A 256 6.91 20.38 -1.63
CA ASP A 256 7.70 19.60 -2.59
C ASP A 256 7.52 20.14 -4.01
N ARG A 257 6.28 20.44 -4.42
CA ARG A 257 6.01 21.04 -5.74
C ARG A 257 6.73 22.37 -5.91
N HIS A 258 6.71 23.24 -4.89
CA HIS A 258 7.46 24.49 -4.95
C HIS A 258 8.99 24.29 -5.00
N TYR A 259 9.54 23.32 -4.28
CA TYR A 259 10.97 23.00 -4.40
C TYR A 259 11.31 22.47 -5.80
N ARG A 260 10.48 21.57 -6.36
CA ARG A 260 10.60 21.08 -7.74
C ARG A 260 10.60 22.24 -8.73
N ASP A 261 9.59 23.11 -8.65
CA ASP A 261 9.42 24.23 -9.56
C ASP A 261 10.60 25.20 -9.48
N ALA A 262 11.12 25.45 -8.28
CA ALA A 262 12.32 26.26 -8.08
C ALA A 262 13.54 25.71 -8.84
N PHE A 263 13.73 24.40 -8.84
CA PHE A 263 14.83 23.77 -9.58
C PHE A 263 14.59 23.77 -11.10
N PHE A 264 13.35 23.59 -11.56
CA PHE A 264 13.03 23.67 -12.98
C PHE A 264 13.17 25.10 -13.53
N GLU A 265 12.79 26.12 -12.77
CA GLU A 265 13.04 27.52 -13.12
C GLU A 265 14.54 27.82 -13.22
N ALA A 266 15.34 27.29 -12.29
CA ALA A 266 16.80 27.43 -12.33
C ALA A 266 17.41 26.73 -13.56
N ALA A 267 16.90 25.55 -13.93
CA ALA A 267 17.33 24.85 -15.14
C ALA A 267 17.01 25.64 -16.41
N GLN A 268 15.80 26.19 -16.52
CA GLN A 268 15.33 26.93 -17.69
C GLN A 268 16.05 28.26 -17.90
N SER A 269 16.43 28.93 -16.81
CA SER A 269 17.16 30.20 -16.86
C SER A 269 18.65 30.03 -17.17
N GLY A 270 19.15 28.80 -17.28
CA GLY A 270 20.58 28.53 -17.44
C GLY A 270 21.40 29.05 -16.25
N ALA A 271 20.77 29.15 -15.07
CA ALA A 271 21.41 29.70 -13.90
C ALA A 271 22.61 28.84 -13.48
N GLY A 272 23.68 29.51 -13.03
CA GLY A 272 24.87 28.85 -12.51
C GLY A 272 24.59 28.06 -11.24
N CYS A 273 25.62 27.39 -10.74
CA CYS A 273 25.53 26.60 -9.52
C CYS A 273 26.28 27.27 -8.36
N PRO A 274 25.71 27.36 -7.14
CA PRO A 274 24.39 26.86 -6.72
C PRO A 274 23.23 27.61 -7.39
N PRO A 275 22.06 26.96 -7.59
CA PRO A 275 20.87 27.63 -8.11
C PRO A 275 20.54 28.89 -7.30
N PRO A 276 20.27 30.03 -7.94
CA PRO A 276 19.91 31.25 -7.24
C PRO A 276 18.57 31.08 -6.54
N GLN A 277 18.40 31.78 -5.41
CA GLN A 277 17.10 31.87 -4.75
C GLN A 277 16.08 32.51 -5.70
N ASN A 278 14.89 31.90 -5.80
CA ASN A 278 13.77 32.37 -6.62
C ASN A 278 12.48 32.41 -5.80
N ALA A 279 11.38 32.86 -6.42
CA ALA A 279 10.09 32.94 -5.75
C ALA A 279 9.60 31.56 -5.26
N SER A 280 9.84 30.52 -6.04
CA SER A 280 9.44 29.15 -5.73
C SER A 280 10.16 28.58 -4.50
N PHE A 281 11.46 28.87 -4.28
CA PHE A 281 12.13 28.50 -3.02
C PHE A 281 11.50 29.20 -1.79
N LYS A 282 11.06 30.46 -1.92
CA LYS A 282 10.38 31.17 -0.82
C LYS A 282 9.01 30.58 -0.51
N LEU A 283 8.26 30.22 -1.55
CA LEU A 283 6.97 29.52 -1.40
C LEU A 283 7.18 28.15 -0.75
N ALA A 284 8.20 27.40 -1.17
CA ALA A 284 8.54 26.10 -0.59
C ALA A 284 8.84 26.21 0.92
N ALA A 285 9.60 27.22 1.35
CA ALA A 285 9.87 27.46 2.76
C ALA A 285 8.60 27.76 3.56
N SER A 286 7.69 28.56 3.02
CA SER A 286 6.39 28.89 3.65
C SER A 286 5.51 27.64 3.80
N SER A 287 5.33 26.87 2.73
CA SER A 287 4.54 25.63 2.74
C SER A 287 5.16 24.59 3.66
N ASN A 288 6.49 24.49 3.71
CA ASN A 288 7.19 23.60 4.64
C ASN A 288 6.96 23.98 6.12
N ALA A 289 6.88 25.27 6.44
CA ALA A 289 6.54 25.73 7.79
C ALA A 289 5.10 25.35 8.17
N ARG A 290 4.15 25.51 7.25
CA ARG A 290 2.75 25.06 7.44
C ARG A 290 2.66 23.55 7.60
N ALA A 291 3.38 22.79 6.79
CA ALA A 291 3.49 21.34 6.90
C ALA A 291 4.02 20.93 8.29
N THR A 292 5.10 21.57 8.75
CA THR A 292 5.67 21.31 10.09
C THR A 292 4.66 21.57 11.20
N SER A 293 3.87 22.65 11.10
CA SER A 293 2.80 22.94 12.06
C SER A 293 1.69 21.88 12.05
N ALA A 294 1.28 21.40 10.88
CA ALA A 294 0.32 20.30 10.76
C ALA A 294 0.87 18.98 11.32
N LYS A 295 2.14 18.64 11.04
CA LYS A 295 2.83 17.46 11.58
C LYS A 295 2.87 17.48 13.11
N ARG A 296 3.12 18.65 13.72
CA ARG A 296 3.06 18.83 15.19
C ARG A 296 1.68 18.48 15.76
N ARG A 297 0.61 18.95 15.12
CA ARG A 297 -0.76 18.64 15.54
C ARG A 297 -1.07 17.15 15.40
N PHE A 298 -0.61 16.53 14.32
CA PHE A 298 -0.74 15.09 14.11
C PHE A 298 -0.06 14.29 15.22
N VAL A 299 1.25 14.50 15.46
CA VAL A 299 2.00 13.69 16.44
C VAL A 299 1.47 13.87 17.86
N ALA A 300 0.92 15.05 18.19
CA ALA A 300 0.30 15.29 19.50
C ALA A 300 -0.94 14.42 19.74
N VAL A 301 -1.66 14.03 18.69
CA VAL A 301 -2.83 13.13 18.78
C VAL A 301 -2.43 11.67 18.57
N PHE A 302 -1.54 11.40 17.63
CA PHE A 302 -1.19 10.04 17.23
C PHE A 302 -0.26 9.33 18.22
N ASN A 303 0.77 10.02 18.74
CA ASN A 303 1.76 9.37 19.62
C ASN A 303 1.12 8.75 20.88
N PRO A 304 0.13 9.37 21.56
CA PRO A 304 -0.59 8.71 22.64
C PRO A 304 -1.31 7.42 22.22
N LEU A 305 -1.86 7.36 20.99
CA LEU A 305 -2.48 6.15 20.46
C LEU A 305 -1.42 5.07 20.19
N ALA A 306 -0.32 5.44 19.53
CA ALA A 306 0.79 4.54 19.23
C ALA A 306 1.37 3.92 20.51
N SER A 307 1.68 4.75 21.52
CA SER A 307 2.27 4.28 22.78
C SER A 307 1.39 3.26 23.52
N ARG A 308 0.05 3.38 23.45
CA ARG A 308 -0.88 2.40 24.06
C ARG A 308 -0.72 0.99 23.50
N PHE A 309 -0.23 0.86 22.28
CA PHE A 309 0.01 -0.42 21.61
C PHE A 309 1.50 -0.79 21.52
N GLY A 310 2.37 -0.08 22.25
CA GLY A 310 3.81 -0.36 22.24
C GLY A 310 4.50 -0.01 20.92
N ARG A 311 3.90 0.90 20.14
CA ARG A 311 4.42 1.40 18.87
C ARG A 311 5.36 2.58 19.07
N GLN A 312 6.19 2.88 18.06
CA GLN A 312 7.14 3.98 18.16
C GLN A 312 6.43 5.34 18.12
N THR A 313 7.05 6.35 18.73
CA THR A 313 6.56 7.73 18.66
C THR A 313 7.31 8.50 17.58
N TRP A 314 6.59 9.39 16.89
CA TRP A 314 7.13 10.15 15.78
C TRP A 314 7.35 11.62 16.15
N ALA A 315 8.39 12.22 15.59
CA ALA A 315 8.61 13.65 15.60
C ALA A 315 8.19 14.28 14.26
N PRO A 316 7.81 15.57 14.24
CA PRO A 316 7.54 16.29 13.00
C PRO A 316 8.75 16.34 12.06
N ALA A 317 9.95 16.05 12.58
CA ALA A 317 11.20 16.01 11.83
C ALA A 317 11.44 14.66 11.12
N ASP A 318 10.62 13.65 11.37
CA ASP A 318 10.85 12.31 10.84
C ASP A 318 10.20 12.08 9.48
N PHE A 319 9.08 12.75 9.18
CA PHE A 319 8.26 12.57 7.98
C PHE A 319 7.84 13.92 7.38
#